data_AF-A0A8S2ZMD0-F1
#
_entry.id   AF-A0A8S2ZMD0-F1
#
_cell.length_a   1.000
_cell.length_b   1.000
_cell.length_c   1.000
_cell.angle_alpha   90.00
_cell.angle_beta   90.00
_cell.angle_gamma   90.00
#
_symmetry.space_group_name_H-M   'P 1'
#
loop_
_entity.id
_entity.type
_entity.pdbx_description
1 polymer ?
#
loop_
_entity_poly.entity_id
_entity_poly.type
_entity_poly.pdbx_seq_one_letter_code
_entity_poly.pdbx_strand_id
1 'polypeptide(L)'
;GLLYKIASRKGTKNIKLPYLPQSMIPKVMAAYHDHPTTGHSGIRRTWHKLKDRYFWPNMMSTIENYIKSCEKCAKFNIRRTKAPGKLHPITPPEGIFETIGMDFWGPTPYPSAEGN
;
A
#
# COMPACT_ATOMS: atom_id res chain seq x y z
N GLY A 1 -20.80 14.82 28.29
CA GLY A 1 -20.79 13.42 27.80
C GLY A 1 -20.09 13.35 26.45
N LEU A 2 -19.49 12.22 26.09
CA LEU A 2 -18.88 12.02 24.77
C LEU A 2 -19.97 11.84 23.70
N LEU A 3 -19.89 12.61 22.61
CA LEU A 3 -20.76 12.44 21.45
C LEU A 3 -20.38 11.15 20.70
N TYR A 4 -21.37 10.42 20.19
CA TYR A 4 -21.14 9.19 19.43
C TYR A 4 -22.14 9.06 18.27
N LYS A 5 -21.71 8.34 17.22
CA LYS A 5 -22.56 7.90 16.11
C LYS A 5 -22.94 6.44 16.32
N ILE A 6 -24.20 6.10 16.11
CA ILE A 6 -24.64 4.70 16.09
C ILE A 6 -24.42 4.17 14.67
N ALA A 7 -23.65 3.09 14.56
CA ALA A 7 -23.47 2.36 13.31
C ALA A 7 -24.06 0.96 13.47
N SER A 8 -24.83 0.53 12.47
CA SER A 8 -25.37 -0.83 12.38
C SER A 8 -24.78 -1.53 11.16
N ARG A 9 -24.48 -2.83 11.27
CA ARG A 9 -24.10 -3.67 10.13
C ARG A 9 -25.04 -4.87 10.07
N LYS A 10 -25.29 -5.36 8.85
CA LYS A 10 -26.10 -6.56 8.64
C LYS A 10 -25.58 -7.69 9.53
N GLY A 11 -26.42 -8.17 10.44
CA GLY A 11 -26.13 -9.29 11.33
C GLY A 11 -25.37 -8.97 12.62
N THR A 12 -25.06 -7.71 12.94
CA THR A 12 -24.36 -7.35 14.20
C THR A 12 -25.16 -6.38 15.05
N LYS A 13 -24.94 -6.42 16.38
CA LYS A 13 -25.47 -5.42 17.31
C LYS A 13 -24.98 -4.02 16.93
N ASN A 14 -25.78 -3.00 17.27
CA ASN A 14 -25.41 -1.59 17.08
C ASN A 14 -24.11 -1.26 17.82
N ILE A 15 -23.19 -0.58 17.14
CA ILE A 15 -21.91 -0.13 17.69
C ILE A 15 -21.96 1.38 17.88
N LYS A 16 -21.50 1.86 19.03
CA LYS A 16 -21.32 3.29 19.30
C LYS A 16 -19.91 3.70 18.89
N LEU A 17 -19.79 4.56 17.90
CA LEU A 17 -18.53 5.13 17.44
C LEU A 17 -18.33 6.51 18.08
N PRO A 18 -17.30 6.71 18.93
CA PRO A 18 -17.03 8.03 19.51
C PRO A 18 -16.73 9.05 18.42
N TYR A 19 -17.31 10.25 18.58
CA TYR A 19 -16.98 11.41 17.77
C TYR A 19 -15.57 11.89 18.13
N LEU A 20 -14.69 11.99 17.14
CA LEU A 20 -13.32 12.43 17.33
C LEU A 20 -13.22 13.95 17.15
N PRO A 21 -12.80 14.72 18.17
CA PRO A 21 -12.57 16.16 18.02
C PRO A 21 -11.49 16.46 16.98
N GLN A 22 -11.62 17.58 16.27
CA GLN A 22 -10.70 17.98 15.20
C GLN A 22 -9.23 18.02 15.67
N SER A 23 -8.99 18.44 16.91
CA SER A 23 -7.66 18.50 17.53
C SER A 23 -6.99 17.13 17.74
N MET A 24 -7.77 16.04 17.78
CA MET A 24 -7.26 14.68 17.99
C MET A 24 -7.00 13.93 16.69
N ILE A 25 -7.56 14.38 15.56
CA ILE A 25 -7.39 13.75 14.25
C ILE A 25 -5.91 13.56 13.90
N PRO A 26 -5.01 14.56 14.04
CA PRO A 26 -3.60 14.37 13.70
C PRO A 26 -2.93 13.26 14.51
N LYS A 27 -3.25 13.16 15.81
CA LYS A 27 -2.71 12.12 16.70
C LYS A 27 -3.17 10.72 16.29
N VAL A 28 -4.46 10.58 15.95
CA VAL A 28 -5.01 9.32 15.47
C VAL A 28 -4.42 8.95 14.10
N MET A 29 -4.27 9.92 13.18
CA MET A 29 -3.64 9.65 11.89
C MET A 29 -2.18 9.19 12.04
N ALA A 30 -1.40 9.85 12.90
CA ALA A 30 -0.03 9.45 13.18
C ALA A 30 0.05 8.02 13.75
N ALA A 31 -0.83 7.66 14.68
CA ALA A 31 -0.84 6.32 15.28
C ALA A 31 -1.17 5.20 14.26
N TYR A 32 -2.01 5.48 13.26
CA TYR A 32 -2.47 4.47 12.30
C TYR A 32 -1.69 4.46 10.97
N HIS A 33 -0.96 5.53 10.66
CA HIS A 33 -0.20 5.69 9.43
C HIS A 33 1.32 5.80 9.64
N ASP A 34 1.78 6.59 10.61
CA ASP A 34 3.20 6.91 10.78
C ASP A 34 3.93 5.95 11.73
N HIS A 35 3.20 5.13 12.48
CA HIS A 35 3.79 4.17 13.39
C HIS A 35 4.68 3.17 12.63
N PRO A 36 5.92 2.89 13.06
CA PRO A 36 6.87 2.04 12.32
C PRO A 36 6.31 0.67 11.90
N THR A 37 5.49 0.06 12.75
CA THR A 37 4.88 -1.26 12.48
C THR A 37 3.66 -1.22 11.56
N THR A 38 3.11 -0.03 11.27
CA THR A 38 1.93 0.11 10.39
C THR A 38 2.28 0.21 8.91
N GLY A 39 3.58 0.40 8.60
CA GLY A 39 4.13 0.38 7.25
C GLY A 39 3.53 1.42 6.31
N HIS A 40 3.16 2.61 6.81
CA HIS A 40 2.58 3.67 5.98
C HIS A 40 1.37 3.20 5.15
N SER A 41 0.44 2.54 5.84
CA SER A 41 -0.77 1.95 5.24
C SER A 41 -1.48 2.93 4.29
N GLY A 42 -1.81 2.47 3.08
CA GLY A 42 -2.52 3.26 2.09
C GLY A 42 -3.96 3.62 2.50
N ILE A 43 -4.54 4.59 1.79
CA ILE A 43 -5.83 5.26 2.08
C ILE A 43 -6.92 4.28 2.51
N ARG A 44 -7.24 3.31 1.66
CA ARG A 44 -8.33 2.35 1.91
C ARG A 44 -8.07 1.50 3.15
N ARG A 45 -6.82 1.06 3.36
CA ARG A 45 -6.44 0.24 4.52
C ARG A 45 -6.55 1.04 5.83
N THR A 46 -6.10 2.30 5.82
CA THR A 46 -6.21 3.21 6.95
C THR A 46 -7.67 3.52 7.28
N TRP A 47 -8.51 3.77 6.28
CA TRP A 47 -9.95 3.95 6.46
C TRP A 47 -10.61 2.70 7.07
N HIS A 48 -10.30 1.50 6.59
CA HIS A 48 -10.84 0.26 7.15
C HIS A 48 -10.46 0.03 8.62
N LYS A 49 -9.26 0.47 9.05
CA LYS A 49 -8.86 0.38 10.47
C LYS A 49 -9.63 1.36 11.36
N LEU A 50 -9.99 2.53 10.84
CA LEU A 50 -10.56 3.63 11.62
C LEU A 50 -12.08 3.65 11.65
N LYS A 51 -12.75 3.22 10.57
CA LYS A 51 -14.21 3.31 10.39
C LYS A 51 -15.05 2.63 11.48
N ASP A 52 -14.46 1.67 12.18
CA ASP A 52 -15.12 0.87 13.22
C ASP A 52 -14.74 1.28 14.64
N ARG A 53 -13.88 2.31 14.77
CA ARG A 53 -13.36 2.78 16.06
C ARG A 53 -13.72 4.23 16.35
N TYR A 54 -13.83 5.05 15.31
CA TYR A 54 -14.07 6.48 15.44
C TYR A 54 -15.00 6.98 14.35
N PHE A 55 -15.60 8.13 14.60
CA PHE A 55 -16.33 8.88 13.60
C PHE A 55 -15.94 10.36 13.64
N TRP A 56 -15.74 10.96 12.46
CA TRP A 56 -15.75 12.41 12.29
C TRP A 56 -16.28 12.74 10.88
N PRO A 57 -16.75 13.97 10.63
CA PRO A 57 -17.21 14.39 9.30
C PRO A 57 -16.05 14.33 8.29
N ASN A 58 -16.34 13.90 7.05
CA ASN A 58 -15.35 13.86 5.97
C ASN A 58 -14.09 13.01 6.27
N MET A 59 -14.26 11.92 7.03
CA MET A 59 -13.20 10.94 7.35
C MET A 59 -12.35 10.53 6.16
N MET A 60 -12.98 10.14 5.05
CA MET A 60 -12.25 9.67 3.86
C MET A 60 -11.36 10.76 3.27
N SER A 61 -11.91 11.95 3.04
CA SER A 61 -11.16 13.11 2.51
C SER A 61 -9.99 13.50 3.43
N THR A 62 -10.23 13.49 4.74
CA THR A 62 -9.18 13.78 5.74
C THR A 62 -8.04 12.77 5.68
N ILE A 63 -8.36 11.48 5.60
CA ILE A 63 -7.38 10.38 5.48
C ILE A 63 -6.62 10.49 4.15
N GLU A 64 -7.32 10.77 3.06
CA GLU A 64 -6.70 10.96 1.75
C GLU A 64 -5.69 12.08 1.75
N ASN A 65 -6.06 13.25 2.25
CA ASN A 65 -5.20 14.42 2.27
C ASN A 65 -3.96 14.17 3.13
N TYR A 66 -4.13 13.58 4.31
CA TYR A 66 -3.01 13.23 5.20
C TYR A 66 -2.01 12.28 4.54
N ILE A 67 -2.49 11.22 3.88
CA ILE A 67 -1.61 10.24 3.24
C ILE A 67 -0.97 10.81 1.98
N LYS A 68 -1.69 11.64 1.20
CA LYS A 68 -1.14 12.33 0.03
C LYS A 68 -0.04 13.33 0.42
N SER A 69 -0.09 13.93 1.62
CA SER A 69 0.95 14.81 2.14
C SER A 69 2.12 14.07 2.82
N CYS A 70 2.09 12.73 2.93
CA CYS A 70 3.16 11.98 3.55
C CYS A 70 4.37 11.84 2.60
N GLU A 71 5.50 12.45 2.96
CA GLU A 71 6.74 12.42 2.16
C GLU A 71 7.28 11.01 1.94
N LYS A 72 7.23 10.15 2.97
CA LYS A 72 7.66 8.76 2.87
C LYS A 72 6.81 8.00 1.86
N CYS A 73 5.48 8.17 1.91
CA CYS A 73 4.60 7.60 0.90
C CYS A 73 4.88 8.16 -0.49
N ALA A 74 5.05 9.47 -0.64
CA ALA A 74 5.33 10.08 -1.94
C ALA A 74 6.64 9.54 -2.56
N LYS A 75 7.67 9.32 -1.73
CA LYS A 75 8.98 8.82 -2.17
C LYS A 75 8.95 7.35 -2.61
N PHE A 76 8.25 6.50 -1.86
CA PHE A 76 8.29 5.03 -2.09
C PHE A 76 7.08 4.49 -2.86
N ASN A 77 5.94 5.17 -2.82
CA ASN A 77 4.73 4.77 -3.53
C ASN A 77 4.65 5.49 -4.87
N ILE A 78 5.64 5.25 -5.73
CA ILE A 78 5.67 5.76 -7.10
C ILE A 78 4.45 5.17 -7.81
N ARG A 79 3.42 6.00 -8.01
CA ARG A 79 2.31 5.64 -8.89
C ARG A 79 2.89 5.43 -10.28
N ARG A 80 2.97 4.18 -10.74
CA ARG A 80 3.19 3.86 -12.16
C ARG A 80 1.91 4.26 -12.91
N THR A 81 1.73 5.56 -13.13
CA THR A 81 0.57 6.14 -13.82
C THR A 81 0.61 5.91 -15.32
N LYS A 82 1.80 5.67 -15.87
CA LYS A 82 1.93 5.23 -17.25
C LYS A 82 1.50 3.77 -17.33
N ALA A 83 0.57 3.49 -18.24
CA ALA A 83 0.35 2.13 -18.69
C ALA A 83 1.72 1.53 -19.04
N PRO A 84 2.01 0.27 -18.66
CA PRO A 84 3.23 -0.38 -19.12
C PRO A 84 3.29 -0.21 -20.64
N GLY A 85 4.44 0.23 -21.16
CA GLY A 85 4.65 0.31 -22.60
C GLY A 85 4.40 -1.06 -23.22
N LYS A 86 4.12 -1.09 -24.53
CA LYS A 86 4.04 -2.36 -25.25
C LYS A 86 5.38 -3.08 -25.11
N LEU A 87 5.35 -4.37 -24.75
CA LEU A 87 6.54 -5.20 -24.87
C LEU A 87 6.95 -5.22 -26.35
N HIS A 88 8.23 -5.06 -26.63
CA HIS A 88 8.79 -5.24 -27.96
C HIS A 88 9.33 -6.67 -28.02
N PRO A 89 8.58 -7.63 -28.58
CA PRO A 89 9.06 -8.99 -28.70
C PRO A 89 10.26 -9.04 -29.65
N ILE A 90 11.18 -9.96 -29.37
CA ILE A 90 12.25 -10.31 -30.30
C ILE A 90 11.59 -11.06 -31.46
N THR A 91 11.88 -10.64 -32.70
CA THR A 91 11.40 -11.32 -33.90
C THR A 91 11.96 -12.75 -33.92
N PRO A 92 11.14 -13.78 -34.19
CA PRO A 92 11.65 -15.15 -34.35
C PRO A 92 12.68 -15.21 -35.48
N PRO A 93 13.83 -15.89 -35.29
CA PRO A 93 14.76 -16.14 -36.38
C PRO A 93 14.13 -17.04 -37.45
N GLU A 94 14.52 -16.87 -38.72
CA GLU A 94 14.06 -17.67 -39.85
C GLU A 94 14.93 -18.93 -40.04
N GLY A 95 16.16 -18.90 -39.53
CA GLY A 95 17.15 -19.96 -39.62
C GLY A 95 17.75 -20.38 -38.28
N ILE A 96 18.44 -21.52 -38.29
CA ILE A 96 19.22 -21.98 -37.14
C ILE A 96 20.40 -21.04 -36.87
N PHE A 97 20.71 -20.81 -35.59
CA PHE A 97 21.84 -19.98 -35.12
C PHE A 97 21.82 -18.48 -35.48
N GLU A 98 20.72 -17.93 -35.98
CA GLU A 98 20.61 -16.50 -36.29
C GLU A 98 20.49 -15.60 -35.06
N THR A 99 20.02 -16.13 -33.93
CA THR A 99 19.89 -15.39 -32.67
C THR A 99 20.42 -16.25 -31.52
N ILE A 100 21.30 -15.67 -30.69
CA ILE A 100 21.88 -16.31 -29.51
C ILE A 100 21.51 -15.47 -28.28
N GLY A 101 20.75 -16.06 -27.35
CA GLY A 101 20.53 -15.49 -26.03
C GLY A 101 21.62 -15.95 -25.07
N MET A 102 22.27 -15.01 -24.39
CA MET A 102 23.28 -15.30 -23.38
C MET A 102 22.89 -14.61 -22.07
N ASP A 103 22.98 -15.33 -20.96
CA ASP A 103 22.80 -14.78 -19.62
C ASP A 103 23.88 -15.35 -18.69
N PHE A 104 24.23 -14.59 -17.66
CA PHE A 104 25.18 -15.03 -16.65
C PHE A 104 24.44 -15.60 -15.46
N TRP A 105 24.74 -16.85 -15.11
CA TRP A 105 24.27 -17.44 -13.86
C TRP A 105 25.29 -17.19 -12.74
N GLY A 106 24.88 -16.47 -11.69
CA GLY A 106 25.72 -16.31 -10.50
C GLY A 106 25.36 -15.12 -9.61
N PRO A 107 26.10 -14.93 -8.50
CA PRO A 107 27.21 -15.77 -8.02
C PRO A 107 26.74 -17.06 -7.34
N THR A 108 27.42 -18.18 -7.60
CA THR A 108 27.22 -19.43 -6.86
C THR A 108 28.29 -19.58 -5.77
N PRO A 109 27.99 -20.21 -4.61
CA PRO A 109 29.05 -20.67 -3.73
C PRO A 109 29.97 -21.62 -4.53
N TYR A 110 31.28 -21.55 -4.24
CA TYR A 110 32.42 -22.20 -4.92
C TYR A 110 32.11 -23.50 -5.69
N PRO A 111 32.80 -23.76 -6.82
CA PRO A 111 32.61 -25.01 -7.57
C PRO A 111 32.82 -26.21 -6.64
N SER A 112 31.90 -27.18 -6.67
CA SER A 112 32.19 -28.49 -6.09
C SER A 112 33.44 -29.02 -6.80
N ALA A 113 34.42 -29.50 -6.03
CA ALA A 113 35.65 -30.08 -6.57
C ALA A 113 35.39 -31.29 -7.49
N GLU A 114 34.15 -31.79 -7.52
CA GLU A 114 33.74 -33.01 -8.19
C GLU A 114 32.90 -32.78 -9.44
N GLY A 115 32.58 -31.53 -9.82
CA GLY A 115 31.74 -31.24 -11.00
C GLY A 115 30.36 -31.90 -10.91
N ASN A 116 29.59 -31.89 -12.00
CA ASN A 116 28.36 -32.68 -12.17
C ASN A 116 28.64 -33.89 -13.06
#